data_AF-A0A2P8GH72-F1
#
_entry.id   AF-A0A2P8GH72-F1
#
_cell.length_a   1.000
_cell.length_b   1.000
_cell.length_c   1.000
_cell.angle_alpha   90.00
_cell.angle_beta   90.00
_cell.angle_gamma   90.00
#
_symmetry.space_group_name_H-M   'P 1'
#
loop_
_entity.id
_entity.type
_entity.pdbx_description
1 polymer ?
#
loop_
_entity_poly.entity_id
_entity_poly.type
_entity_poly.pdbx_seq_one_letter_code
_entity_poly.pdbx_strand_id
1 'polypeptide(L)'
;MSWDRRYHFFLLFGDTTNDQAPWSNKVWKENIQPQLDSLLRHSSFYKKTGLGTTQYIPKPNSQYYEILKLGKLTWNKSSHDKWTITTLAPLRKFHGMDIWTPSRGTCAKLGAAPDIYFSISNERLTYNLKHAEFEWFAVLAVAVDLQCAIKNIVSDLSKTMLAKKTVYIERGWLQQIQHTPWRFINGIQDTVSYGIYTEGPNNLHEVPFESIRFVPFWETN
;
A
#
# COMPACT_ATOMS: atom_id res chain seq x y z
N MET A 1 -20.59 -12.70 0.80
CA MET A 1 -19.13 -12.72 1.03
C MET A 1 -18.91 -12.19 2.43
N SER A 2 -18.37 -13.02 3.31
CA SER A 2 -18.11 -12.69 4.72
C SER A 2 -16.82 -11.89 4.86
N TRP A 3 -16.67 -11.13 5.94
CA TRP A 3 -15.39 -10.54 6.37
C TRP A 3 -14.32 -11.58 6.73
N ASP A 4 -14.71 -12.86 6.76
CA ASP A 4 -13.87 -14.03 7.04
C ASP A 4 -13.12 -14.60 5.80
N ARG A 5 -12.93 -13.78 4.77
CA ARG A 5 -12.25 -14.20 3.55
C ARG A 5 -10.73 -14.29 3.78
N ARG A 6 -10.09 -15.32 3.22
CA ARG A 6 -8.62 -15.47 3.23
C ARG A 6 -7.97 -14.72 2.08
N TYR A 7 -6.80 -14.16 2.36
CA TYR A 7 -6.03 -13.35 1.42
C TYR A 7 -4.60 -13.86 1.32
N HIS A 8 -4.06 -13.84 0.11
CA HIS A 8 -2.63 -13.70 -0.08
C HIS A 8 -2.25 -12.29 0.36
N PHE A 9 -1.45 -12.19 1.42
CA PHE A 9 -1.07 -10.93 2.07
C PHE A 9 0.42 -10.70 1.90
N PHE A 10 0.75 -9.60 1.24
CA PHE A 10 2.11 -9.20 0.94
C PHE A 10 2.43 -7.87 1.60
N LEU A 11 3.64 -7.78 2.16
CA LEU A 11 4.26 -6.51 2.51
C LEU A 11 5.42 -6.25 1.57
N LEU A 12 5.48 -5.04 1.05
CA LEU A 12 6.57 -4.57 0.20
C LEU A 12 7.21 -3.35 0.86
N PHE A 13 8.53 -3.32 0.86
CA PHE A 13 9.34 -2.25 1.41
C PHE A 13 10.25 -1.72 0.33
N GLY A 14 10.49 -0.42 0.26
CA GLY A 14 11.52 0.10 -0.62
C GLY A 14 11.79 1.58 -0.44
N ASP A 15 12.64 2.11 -1.31
CA ASP A 15 13.06 3.50 -1.27
C ASP A 15 12.56 4.31 -2.47
N THR A 16 12.69 5.63 -2.38
CA THR A 16 12.41 6.57 -3.47
C THR A 16 13.68 7.01 -4.21
N THR A 17 14.80 6.28 -4.07
CA THR A 17 16.08 6.55 -4.73
C THR A 17 15.93 6.76 -6.25
N ASN A 18 16.77 7.63 -6.84
CA ASN A 18 16.80 7.90 -8.28
C ASN A 18 15.47 8.41 -8.87
N ASP A 19 14.74 9.23 -8.11
CA ASP A 19 13.44 9.79 -8.50
C ASP A 19 12.37 8.72 -8.82
N GLN A 20 12.51 7.52 -8.27
CA GLN A 20 11.58 6.39 -8.47
C GLN A 20 10.44 6.35 -7.45
N ALA A 21 10.06 7.50 -6.90
CA ALA A 21 8.93 7.57 -5.96
C ALA A 21 7.65 6.99 -6.61
N PRO A 22 7.00 5.98 -6.00
CA PRO A 22 5.84 5.32 -6.59
C PRO A 22 4.69 6.26 -6.98
N TRP A 23 4.50 7.36 -6.24
CA TRP A 23 3.48 8.37 -6.50
C TRP A 23 3.85 9.41 -7.56
N SER A 24 5.06 9.35 -8.13
CA SER A 24 5.44 10.16 -9.30
C SER A 24 4.56 9.78 -10.49
N ASN A 25 4.04 10.77 -11.23
CA ASN A 25 3.15 10.53 -12.37
C ASN A 25 3.76 9.61 -13.41
N LYS A 26 5.06 9.80 -13.70
CA LYS A 26 5.80 9.00 -14.68
C LYS A 26 5.93 7.55 -14.20
N VAL A 27 6.54 7.37 -13.02
CA VAL A 27 6.76 6.04 -12.41
C VAL A 27 5.44 5.30 -12.24
N TRP A 28 4.41 5.96 -11.71
CA TRP A 28 3.10 5.35 -11.52
C TRP A 28 2.51 4.84 -12.83
N LYS A 29 2.42 5.68 -13.86
CA LYS A 29 1.73 5.32 -15.10
C LYS A 29 2.49 4.33 -15.97
N GLU A 30 3.80 4.50 -16.07
CA GLU A 30 4.64 3.68 -16.96
C GLU A 30 4.92 2.32 -16.34
N ASN A 31 5.07 2.26 -15.01
CA ASN A 31 5.60 1.08 -14.33
C ASN A 31 4.54 0.40 -13.46
N ILE A 32 3.92 1.13 -12.53
CA ILE A 32 3.13 0.50 -11.44
C ILE A 32 1.67 0.23 -11.85
N GLN A 33 1.01 1.21 -12.46
CA GLN A 33 -0.39 1.16 -12.85
C GLN A 33 -0.69 -0.01 -13.79
N PRO A 34 0.12 -0.33 -14.82
CA PRO A 34 -0.13 -1.47 -15.70
C PRO A 34 -0.11 -2.81 -14.97
N GLN A 35 0.82 -2.99 -14.01
CA GLN A 35 0.93 -4.22 -13.21
C GLN A 35 -0.28 -4.39 -12.29
N LEU A 36 -0.67 -3.31 -11.59
CA LEU A 36 -1.89 -3.32 -10.79
C LEU A 36 -3.15 -3.50 -11.65
N ASP A 37 -3.22 -2.89 -12.83
CA ASP A 37 -4.36 -3.04 -13.75
C ASP A 37 -4.57 -4.50 -14.18
N SER A 38 -3.47 -5.19 -14.50
CA SER A 38 -3.49 -6.62 -14.82
C SER A 38 -4.09 -7.43 -13.67
N LEU A 39 -3.64 -7.17 -12.44
CA LEU A 39 -4.17 -7.81 -11.24
C LEU A 39 -5.66 -7.52 -11.01
N LEU A 40 -6.05 -6.24 -11.07
CA LEU A 40 -7.41 -5.78 -10.74
C LEU A 40 -8.45 -6.34 -11.71
N ARG A 41 -8.08 -6.66 -12.96
CA ARG A 41 -8.96 -7.28 -13.96
C ARG A 41 -9.41 -8.69 -13.63
N HIS A 42 -8.74 -9.39 -12.71
CA HIS A 42 -9.21 -10.69 -12.23
C HIS A 42 -10.48 -10.59 -11.38
N SER A 43 -10.79 -9.41 -10.82
CA SER A 43 -12.02 -9.21 -10.06
C SER A 43 -13.21 -8.90 -10.97
N SER A 44 -14.35 -9.56 -10.71
CA SER A 44 -15.65 -9.21 -11.31
C SER A 44 -16.09 -7.78 -11.00
N PHE A 45 -15.51 -7.15 -9.96
CA PHE A 45 -15.77 -5.79 -9.54
C PHE A 45 -14.76 -4.77 -10.09
N TYR A 46 -13.91 -5.13 -11.06
CA TYR A 46 -12.91 -4.24 -11.66
C TYR A 46 -13.43 -2.82 -11.98
N LYS A 47 -14.61 -2.71 -12.61
CA LYS A 47 -15.24 -1.41 -12.96
C LYS A 47 -15.71 -0.59 -11.75
N LYS A 48 -15.74 -1.19 -10.57
CA LYS A 48 -16.10 -0.54 -9.29
C LYS A 48 -14.86 -0.29 -8.42
N THR A 49 -13.65 -0.40 -8.96
CA THR A 49 -12.40 -0.09 -8.25
C THR A 49 -12.35 1.39 -7.89
N GLY A 50 -12.12 1.67 -6.61
CA GLY A 50 -11.97 3.01 -6.06
C GLY A 50 -10.57 3.25 -5.53
N LEU A 51 -10.17 4.52 -5.46
CA LEU A 51 -8.90 4.93 -4.87
C LEU A 51 -9.17 5.96 -3.76
N GLY A 52 -8.44 5.83 -2.66
CA GLY A 52 -8.29 6.84 -1.63
C GLY A 52 -6.86 7.38 -1.66
N THR A 53 -6.68 8.67 -1.37
CA THR A 53 -5.34 9.24 -1.21
C THR A 53 -5.35 10.34 -0.14
N THR A 54 -4.28 10.37 0.64
CA THR A 54 -4.01 11.43 1.60
C THR A 54 -2.80 12.19 1.09
N GLN A 55 -2.99 13.48 0.85
CA GLN A 55 -1.95 14.40 0.42
C GLN A 55 -2.14 15.74 1.10
N TYR A 56 -1.06 16.48 1.19
CA TYR A 56 -1.02 17.76 1.85
C TYR A 56 -0.53 18.87 0.92
N ILE A 57 -1.08 20.06 1.11
CA ILE A 57 -0.63 21.30 0.46
C ILE A 57 -0.35 22.38 1.52
N PRO A 58 0.55 23.34 1.26
CA PRO A 58 0.79 24.44 2.18
C PRO A 58 -0.47 25.29 2.34
N LYS A 59 -0.79 25.69 3.58
CA LYS A 59 -1.82 26.70 3.82
C LYS A 59 -1.29 28.08 3.39
N PRO A 60 -2.08 28.91 2.71
CA PRO A 60 -1.67 30.28 2.37
C PRO A 60 -1.22 31.05 3.62
N ASN A 61 -0.10 31.75 3.52
CA ASN A 61 0.46 32.59 4.60
C ASN A 61 0.70 31.84 5.93
N SER A 62 1.05 30.55 5.89
CA SER A 62 1.30 29.75 7.09
C SER A 62 2.41 28.73 6.87
N GLN A 63 3.05 28.31 7.97
CA GLN A 63 3.99 27.18 7.99
C GLN A 63 3.28 25.80 8.00
N TYR A 64 1.97 25.79 8.22
CA TYR A 64 1.18 24.56 8.31
C TYR A 64 0.70 24.05 6.95
N TYR A 65 0.38 22.77 6.90
CA TYR A 65 -0.21 22.12 5.73
C TYR A 65 -1.68 21.78 5.98
N GLU A 66 -2.46 21.61 4.92
CA GLU A 66 -3.82 21.10 4.95
C GLU A 66 -4.01 19.92 3.99
N ILE A 67 -5.03 19.10 4.25
CA ILE A 67 -5.37 17.95 3.42
C ILE A 67 -5.91 18.43 2.07
N LEU A 68 -5.29 17.98 0.98
CA LEU A 68 -5.78 18.20 -0.37
C LEU A 68 -7.01 17.31 -0.63
N LYS A 69 -8.16 17.94 -0.85
CA LYS A 69 -9.41 17.22 -1.19
C LYS A 69 -9.48 16.96 -2.69
N LEU A 70 -9.27 15.72 -3.11
CA LEU A 70 -9.36 15.30 -4.51
C LEU A 70 -10.72 14.71 -4.91
N GLY A 71 -11.65 14.61 -3.95
CA GLY A 71 -12.97 14.02 -4.17
C GLY A 71 -12.91 12.51 -4.40
N LYS A 72 -13.94 11.96 -5.04
CA LYS A 72 -14.03 10.53 -5.33
C LYS A 72 -13.14 10.17 -6.53
N LEU A 73 -12.14 9.33 -6.29
CA LEU A 73 -11.25 8.79 -7.31
C LEU A 73 -11.68 7.38 -7.72
N THR A 74 -11.51 7.07 -9.00
CA THR A 74 -11.89 5.79 -9.62
C THR A 74 -10.74 5.27 -10.47
N TRP A 75 -10.71 3.98 -10.78
CA TRP A 75 -9.60 3.39 -11.56
C TRP A 75 -9.66 3.80 -13.04
N ASN A 76 -9.16 4.99 -13.34
CA ASN A 76 -9.07 5.53 -14.70
C ASN A 76 -7.96 6.59 -14.80
N LYS A 77 -7.58 6.88 -16.06
CA LYS A 77 -6.54 7.86 -16.41
C LYS A 77 -6.71 9.21 -15.72
N SER A 78 -7.93 9.78 -15.75
CA SER A 78 -8.20 11.09 -15.14
C SER A 78 -7.93 11.10 -13.63
N SER A 79 -8.29 10.04 -12.91
CA SER A 79 -8.03 9.96 -11.47
C SER A 79 -6.54 9.79 -11.19
N HIS A 80 -5.83 8.98 -11.99
CA HIS A 80 -4.37 8.85 -11.89
C HIS A 80 -3.67 10.19 -12.10
N ASP A 81 -4.08 10.98 -13.09
CA ASP A 81 -3.56 12.32 -13.35
C ASP A 81 -3.78 13.27 -12.15
N LYS A 82 -4.91 13.16 -11.47
CA LYS A 82 -5.27 14.05 -10.35
C LYS A 82 -4.40 13.84 -9.11
N TRP A 83 -4.15 12.58 -8.75
CA TRP A 83 -3.51 12.26 -7.48
C TRP A 83 -2.00 12.10 -7.58
N THR A 84 -1.47 11.62 -8.69
CA THR A 84 -0.02 11.47 -8.82
C THR A 84 0.67 12.84 -8.83
N ILE A 85 1.93 12.87 -8.38
CA ILE A 85 2.72 14.08 -8.29
C ILE A 85 3.50 14.27 -9.58
N THR A 86 3.40 15.46 -10.16
CA THR A 86 4.23 15.92 -11.27
C THR A 86 5.23 16.96 -10.76
N THR A 87 6.31 17.17 -11.50
CA THR A 87 7.28 18.26 -11.22
C THR A 87 6.63 19.65 -11.22
N LEU A 88 5.49 19.81 -11.90
CA LEU A 88 4.67 21.01 -11.93
C LEU A 88 3.83 21.25 -10.66
N ALA A 89 3.73 20.24 -9.78
CA ALA A 89 3.02 20.33 -8.50
C ALA A 89 3.95 20.11 -7.30
N PRO A 90 5.10 20.83 -7.20
CA PRO A 90 6.17 20.52 -6.24
C PRO A 90 5.75 20.74 -4.78
N LEU A 91 4.69 21.53 -4.55
CA LEU A 91 4.19 21.84 -3.21
C LEU A 91 3.31 20.73 -2.62
N ARG A 92 2.87 19.75 -3.42
CA ARG A 92 2.07 18.63 -2.92
C ARG A 92 2.96 17.63 -2.21
N LYS A 93 2.54 17.24 -1.01
CA LYS A 93 3.20 16.22 -0.20
C LYS A 93 2.33 14.96 -0.18
N PHE A 94 2.79 13.91 -0.85
CA PHE A 94 2.13 12.61 -0.80
C PHE A 94 2.39 11.93 0.54
N HIS A 95 1.33 11.47 1.19
CA HIS A 95 1.40 10.74 2.45
C HIS A 95 1.00 9.27 2.28
N GLY A 96 -0.08 9.00 1.56
CA GLY A 96 -0.47 7.63 1.25
C GLY A 96 -1.60 7.51 0.25
N MET A 97 -1.83 6.28 -0.20
CA MET A 97 -3.00 5.92 -0.99
C MET A 97 -3.48 4.52 -0.65
N ASP A 98 -4.75 4.27 -0.94
CA ASP A 98 -5.33 2.95 -0.96
C ASP A 98 -6.13 2.73 -2.25
N ILE A 99 -6.22 1.47 -2.66
CA ILE A 99 -6.99 0.99 -3.79
C ILE A 99 -7.85 -0.15 -3.27
N TRP A 100 -9.14 -0.08 -3.56
CA TRP A 100 -10.11 -1.09 -3.15
C TRP A 100 -10.88 -1.57 -4.38
N THR A 101 -10.91 -2.88 -4.58
CA THR A 101 -11.74 -3.53 -5.60
C THR A 101 -12.65 -4.55 -4.94
N PRO A 102 -13.98 -4.33 -4.88
CA PRO A 102 -14.67 -3.09 -5.20
C PRO A 102 -14.32 -1.95 -4.23
N SER A 103 -14.66 -0.71 -4.58
CA SER A 103 -14.40 0.48 -3.75
C SER A 103 -14.89 0.35 -2.31
N ARG A 104 -14.27 1.06 -1.35
CA ARG A 104 -14.67 1.03 0.08
C ARG A 104 -16.16 1.24 0.31
N GLY A 105 -16.78 2.19 -0.39
CA GLY A 105 -18.22 2.44 -0.29
C GLY A 105 -19.09 1.32 -0.87
N THR A 106 -18.58 0.59 -1.87
CA THR A 106 -19.25 -0.62 -2.38
C THR A 106 -19.08 -1.80 -1.41
N CYS A 107 -17.89 -2.01 -0.87
CA CYS A 107 -17.62 -3.01 0.18
C CYS A 107 -18.57 -2.81 1.37
N ALA A 108 -18.71 -1.56 1.85
CA ALA A 108 -19.63 -1.23 2.94
C ALA A 108 -21.09 -1.58 2.62
N LYS A 109 -21.57 -1.26 1.41
CA LYS A 109 -22.93 -1.59 0.97
C LYS A 109 -23.17 -3.10 0.83
N LEU A 110 -22.14 -3.84 0.43
CA LEU A 110 -22.20 -5.29 0.28
C LEU A 110 -21.97 -6.04 1.60
N GLY A 111 -21.52 -5.35 2.64
CA GLY A 111 -21.11 -5.97 3.90
C GLY A 111 -19.96 -6.97 3.74
N ALA A 112 -19.03 -6.69 2.81
CA ALA A 112 -17.97 -7.62 2.42
C ALA A 112 -16.61 -6.93 2.28
N ALA A 113 -15.54 -7.66 2.56
CA ALA A 113 -14.16 -7.25 2.28
C ALA A 113 -13.87 -7.23 0.77
N PRO A 114 -12.89 -6.42 0.29
CA PRO A 114 -12.60 -6.30 -1.13
C PRO A 114 -12.00 -7.60 -1.70
N ASP A 115 -12.14 -7.82 -3.00
CA ASP A 115 -11.38 -8.81 -3.75
C ASP A 115 -9.88 -8.52 -3.69
N ILE A 116 -9.52 -7.25 -3.94
CA ILE A 116 -8.13 -6.78 -3.97
C ILE A 116 -8.05 -5.47 -3.19
N TYR A 117 -7.05 -5.39 -2.32
CA TYR A 117 -6.66 -4.19 -1.62
C TYR A 117 -5.18 -3.92 -1.82
N PHE A 118 -4.84 -2.68 -2.15
CA PHE A 118 -3.45 -2.22 -2.18
C PHE A 118 -3.37 -0.90 -1.43
N SER A 119 -2.37 -0.73 -0.58
CA SER A 119 -2.03 0.58 -0.03
C SER A 119 -0.53 0.80 -0.08
N ILE A 120 -0.16 2.08 -0.11
CA ILE A 120 1.23 2.50 0.00
C ILE A 120 1.30 3.81 0.78
N SER A 121 2.23 3.89 1.71
CA SER A 121 2.56 5.06 2.51
C SER A 121 3.96 5.59 2.17
N ASN A 122 4.11 6.91 2.24
CA ASN A 122 5.42 7.58 2.23
C ASN A 122 5.91 7.68 3.68
N GLU A 123 6.64 6.68 4.12
CA GLU A 123 7.05 6.50 5.52
C GLU A 123 7.84 7.70 6.05
N ARG A 124 8.80 8.18 5.25
CA ARG A 124 9.63 9.33 5.61
C ARG A 124 8.78 10.55 5.93
N LEU A 125 7.79 10.84 5.09
CA LEU A 125 6.93 12.01 5.25
C LEU A 125 5.85 11.78 6.31
N THR A 126 5.25 10.59 6.34
CA THR A 126 4.18 10.19 7.27
C THR A 126 4.63 10.28 8.71
N TYR A 127 5.85 9.80 9.01
CA TYR A 127 6.40 9.77 10.37
C TYR A 127 7.44 10.87 10.61
N ASN A 128 7.62 11.81 9.68
CA ASN A 128 8.58 12.91 9.75
C ASN A 128 10.00 12.44 10.14
N LEU A 129 10.46 11.38 9.47
CA LEU A 129 11.69 10.68 9.81
C LEU A 129 12.91 11.40 9.23
N LYS A 130 13.91 11.66 10.09
CA LYS A 130 15.24 12.13 9.64
C LYS A 130 15.96 11.04 8.86
N HIS A 131 15.93 9.82 9.38
CA HIS A 131 16.48 8.62 8.75
C HIS A 131 15.38 7.58 8.67
N ALA A 132 15.24 6.95 7.49
CA ALA A 132 14.22 5.94 7.25
C ALA A 132 14.92 4.71 6.65
N GLU A 133 14.73 3.57 7.29
CA GLU A 133 15.25 2.26 6.84
C GLU A 133 14.65 1.82 5.48
N PHE A 134 13.46 2.31 5.18
CA PHE A 134 12.78 2.25 3.89
C PHE A 134 11.93 3.52 3.76
N GLU A 135 11.76 4.04 2.55
CA GLU A 135 11.05 5.32 2.35
C GLU A 135 9.57 5.14 2.02
N TRP A 136 9.17 3.94 1.59
CA TRP A 136 7.78 3.57 1.42
C TRP A 136 7.49 2.16 1.91
N PHE A 137 6.27 1.97 2.38
CA PHE A 137 5.72 0.71 2.83
C PHE A 137 4.41 0.45 2.12
N ALA A 138 4.26 -0.73 1.51
CA ALA A 138 3.06 -1.09 0.79
C ALA A 138 2.50 -2.42 1.28
N VAL A 139 1.16 -2.48 1.29
CA VAL A 139 0.38 -3.66 1.64
C VAL A 139 -0.40 -4.06 0.40
N LEU A 140 -0.29 -5.33 0.00
CA LEU A 140 -1.14 -5.90 -1.04
C LEU A 140 -1.85 -7.12 -0.49
N ALA A 141 -3.17 -7.13 -0.59
CA ALA A 141 -4.00 -8.26 -0.24
C ALA A 141 -4.86 -8.65 -1.44
N VAL A 142 -4.76 -9.93 -1.83
CA VAL A 142 -5.53 -10.50 -2.93
C VAL A 142 -6.26 -11.72 -2.41
N ALA A 143 -7.58 -11.73 -2.55
CA ALA A 143 -8.36 -12.84 -2.07
C ALA A 143 -7.95 -14.15 -2.75
N VAL A 144 -7.83 -15.23 -1.96
CA VAL A 144 -7.31 -16.53 -2.43
C VAL A 144 -8.18 -17.15 -3.53
N ASP A 145 -9.47 -16.82 -3.54
CA ASP A 145 -10.45 -17.31 -4.53
C ASP A 145 -10.37 -16.60 -5.89
N LEU A 146 -9.53 -15.57 -6.07
CA LEU A 146 -9.34 -14.90 -7.38
C LEU A 146 -8.53 -15.71 -8.41
N GLN A 147 -8.07 -16.92 -8.06
CA GLN A 147 -7.42 -17.91 -8.95
C GLN A 147 -6.50 -17.30 -10.03
N CYS A 148 -5.58 -16.42 -9.61
CA CYS A 148 -4.58 -15.80 -10.48
C CYS A 148 -3.17 -16.25 -10.09
N ALA A 149 -2.21 -16.10 -11.00
CA ALA A 149 -0.79 -16.40 -10.73
C ALA A 149 -0.14 -15.30 -9.85
N ILE A 150 -0.70 -15.10 -8.65
CA ILE A 150 -0.45 -13.91 -7.82
C ILE A 150 1.03 -13.75 -7.45
N LYS A 151 1.74 -14.84 -7.12
CA LYS A 151 3.17 -14.77 -6.78
C LYS A 151 4.02 -14.22 -7.93
N ASN A 152 3.68 -14.54 -9.18
CA ASN A 152 4.38 -14.01 -10.36
C ASN A 152 4.07 -12.52 -10.55
N ILE A 153 2.78 -12.14 -10.48
CA ILE A 153 2.35 -10.75 -10.60
C ILE A 153 3.00 -9.88 -9.53
N VAL A 154 3.07 -10.35 -8.28
CA VAL A 154 3.70 -9.63 -7.18
C VAL A 154 5.21 -9.57 -7.32
N SER A 155 5.86 -10.63 -7.81
CA SER A 155 7.28 -10.59 -8.17
C SER A 155 7.55 -9.48 -9.19
N ASP A 156 6.74 -9.38 -10.25
CA ASP A 156 6.94 -8.38 -11.29
C ASP A 156 6.63 -6.97 -10.79
N LEU A 157 5.57 -6.80 -9.99
CA LEU A 157 5.28 -5.54 -9.30
C LEU A 157 6.43 -5.12 -8.37
N SER A 158 6.95 -6.06 -7.58
CA SER A 158 8.08 -5.84 -6.66
C SER A 158 9.33 -5.36 -7.41
N LYS A 159 9.67 -6.00 -8.53
CA LYS A 159 10.80 -5.59 -9.38
C LYS A 159 10.57 -4.19 -9.97
N THR A 160 9.35 -3.97 -10.46
CA THR A 160 8.96 -2.72 -11.11
C THR A 160 8.94 -1.53 -10.14
N MET A 161 8.59 -1.77 -8.88
CA MET A 161 8.64 -0.80 -7.79
C MET A 161 10.02 -0.69 -7.14
N LEU A 162 11.01 -1.50 -7.58
CA LEU A 162 12.33 -1.59 -6.96
C LEU A 162 12.26 -1.86 -5.44
N ALA A 163 11.37 -2.78 -5.04
CA ALA A 163 11.22 -3.14 -3.64
C ALA A 163 12.52 -3.73 -3.09
N LYS A 164 12.96 -3.22 -1.94
CA LYS A 164 14.04 -3.78 -1.12
C LYS A 164 13.71 -5.19 -0.64
N LYS A 165 12.45 -5.40 -0.21
CA LYS A 165 11.98 -6.69 0.27
C LYS A 165 10.50 -6.85 -0.02
N THR A 166 10.13 -8.06 -0.38
CA THR A 166 8.74 -8.50 -0.48
C THR A 166 8.57 -9.76 0.34
N VAL A 167 7.58 -9.76 1.22
CA VAL A 167 7.26 -10.88 2.11
C VAL A 167 5.80 -11.26 2.00
N TYR A 168 5.51 -12.54 2.24
CA TYR A 168 4.20 -13.13 2.00
C TYR A 168 3.75 -14.06 3.13
N ILE A 169 2.47 -13.98 3.48
CA ILE A 169 1.72 -14.99 4.23
C ILE A 169 0.28 -15.07 3.70
N GLU A 170 -0.46 -16.09 4.15
CA GLU A 170 -1.92 -16.06 4.06
C GLU A 170 -2.54 -15.61 5.39
N ARG A 171 -3.53 -14.72 5.33
CA ARG A 171 -4.33 -14.36 6.50
C ARG A 171 -5.74 -13.91 6.14
N GLY A 172 -6.66 -13.98 7.10
CA GLY A 172 -8.00 -13.41 6.97
C GLY A 172 -8.01 -11.89 7.07
N TRP A 173 -9.02 -11.24 6.48
CA TRP A 173 -9.14 -9.78 6.45
C TRP A 173 -9.09 -9.13 7.83
N LEU A 174 -9.81 -9.71 8.81
CA LEU A 174 -9.84 -9.27 10.21
C LEU A 174 -9.05 -10.18 11.15
N GLN A 175 -8.32 -11.16 10.61
CA GLN A 175 -7.61 -12.14 11.43
C GLN A 175 -6.48 -11.46 12.19
N GLN A 176 -6.47 -11.60 13.52
CA GLN A 176 -5.39 -11.10 14.34
C GLN A 176 -4.25 -12.13 14.46
N ILE A 177 -3.02 -11.63 14.55
CA ILE A 177 -1.81 -12.42 14.80
C ILE A 177 -1.06 -11.70 15.92
N GLN A 178 -0.94 -12.29 17.10
CA GLN A 178 -0.37 -11.61 18.27
C GLN A 178 0.80 -12.33 18.94
N HIS A 179 0.91 -13.64 18.75
CA HIS A 179 1.89 -14.49 19.45
C HIS A 179 3.11 -14.80 18.56
N THR A 180 3.51 -13.84 17.73
CA THR A 180 4.70 -13.94 16.88
C THR A 180 5.44 -12.60 16.91
N PRO A 181 6.72 -12.55 16.48
CA PRO A 181 7.45 -11.29 16.33
C PRO A 181 6.69 -10.25 15.53
N TRP A 182 5.90 -10.71 14.54
CA TRP A 182 5.03 -9.89 13.72
C TRP A 182 3.62 -9.85 14.30
N ARG A 183 3.15 -8.65 14.69
CA ARG A 183 1.85 -8.44 15.32
C ARG A 183 0.90 -7.70 14.40
N PHE A 184 -0.24 -8.32 14.14
CA PHE A 184 -1.36 -7.71 13.41
C PHE A 184 -2.60 -7.76 14.29
N ILE A 185 -2.93 -6.64 14.92
CA ILE A 185 -4.08 -6.53 15.85
C ILE A 185 -5.34 -5.98 15.18
N ASN A 186 -5.20 -5.41 13.99
CA ASN A 186 -6.29 -4.83 13.21
C ASN A 186 -6.48 -5.58 11.88
N GLY A 187 -7.48 -5.13 11.10
CA GLY A 187 -7.70 -5.64 9.76
C GLY A 187 -6.57 -5.29 8.79
N ILE A 188 -6.54 -5.97 7.65
CA ILE A 188 -5.52 -5.77 6.60
C ILE A 188 -5.35 -4.30 6.23
N GLN A 189 -6.46 -3.55 6.09
CA GLN A 189 -6.44 -2.14 5.68
C GLN A 189 -5.79 -1.18 6.69
N ASP A 190 -5.64 -1.62 7.93
CA ASP A 190 -5.07 -0.83 9.03
C ASP A 190 -3.62 -1.23 9.31
N THR A 191 -3.01 -2.02 8.41
CA THR A 191 -1.61 -2.40 8.53
C THR A 191 -0.72 -1.20 8.23
N VAL A 192 0.12 -0.84 9.18
CA VAL A 192 1.15 0.21 9.08
C VAL A 192 2.48 -0.33 9.58
N SER A 193 3.60 0.29 9.22
CA SER A 193 4.94 -0.16 9.64
C SER A 193 5.17 -0.05 11.16
N TYR A 194 4.48 0.87 11.82
CA TYR A 194 4.60 1.10 13.25
C TYR A 194 3.83 0.04 14.06
N GLY A 195 4.50 -0.59 15.02
CA GLY A 195 3.92 -1.51 15.99
C GLY A 195 3.66 -2.92 15.48
N ILE A 196 3.98 -3.22 14.22
CA ILE A 196 3.77 -4.56 13.63
C ILE A 196 4.93 -5.52 13.84
N TYR A 197 6.06 -5.07 14.39
CA TYR A 197 7.21 -5.90 14.73
C TYR A 197 7.61 -5.63 16.18
N THR A 198 7.81 -6.70 16.96
CA THR A 198 7.99 -6.62 18.42
C THR A 198 9.37 -7.02 18.91
N GLU A 199 10.23 -7.49 18.02
CA GLU A 199 11.61 -7.81 18.36
C GLU A 199 12.48 -6.58 18.16
N GLY A 200 12.41 -5.67 19.14
CA GLY A 200 13.09 -4.38 19.10
C GLY A 200 12.16 -3.25 19.52
N PRO A 201 12.51 -2.00 19.20
CA PRO A 201 11.60 -0.88 19.35
C PRO A 201 10.34 -1.09 18.50
N ASN A 202 9.22 -0.48 18.92
CA ASN A 202 7.93 -0.65 18.23
C ASN A 202 7.94 -0.11 16.79
N ASN A 203 8.93 0.70 16.40
CA ASN A 203 9.02 1.29 15.08
C ASN A 203 10.07 0.55 14.23
N LEU A 204 9.67 0.04 13.07
CA LEU A 204 10.57 -0.66 12.14
C LEU A 204 11.74 0.22 11.64
N HIS A 205 11.62 1.55 11.70
CA HIS A 205 12.71 2.46 11.34
C HIS A 205 13.76 2.65 12.44
N GLU A 206 13.56 2.06 13.62
CA GLU A 206 14.52 2.09 14.72
C GLU A 206 15.34 0.79 14.81
N VAL A 207 15.07 -0.18 13.92
CA VAL A 207 15.83 -1.41 13.75
C VAL A 207 16.49 -1.37 12.38
N PRO A 208 17.82 -1.60 12.26
CA PRO A 208 18.45 -1.70 10.94
C PRO A 208 17.71 -2.70 10.06
N PHE A 209 17.35 -2.33 8.83
CA PHE A 209 16.46 -3.13 7.99
C PHE A 209 16.94 -4.57 7.81
N GLU A 210 18.25 -4.74 7.62
CA GLU A 210 18.91 -6.05 7.44
C GLU A 210 18.86 -6.94 8.70
N SER A 211 18.57 -6.36 9.86
CA SER A 211 18.43 -7.09 11.13
C SER A 211 16.99 -7.54 11.40
N ILE A 212 16.02 -7.14 10.57
CA ILE A 212 14.62 -7.56 10.71
C ILE A 212 14.49 -9.04 10.34
N ARG A 213 13.94 -9.83 11.27
CA ARG A 213 13.72 -11.26 11.04
C ARG A 213 12.39 -11.51 10.36
N PHE A 214 12.47 -11.82 9.07
CA PHE A 214 11.29 -12.19 8.30
C PHE A 214 10.97 -13.69 8.43
N VAL A 215 11.98 -14.56 8.35
CA VAL A 215 11.84 -16.02 8.46
C VAL A 215 11.86 -16.43 9.94
N PRO A 216 11.09 -17.46 10.37
CA PRO A 216 10.23 -18.33 9.56
C PRO A 216 8.80 -17.83 9.37
N PHE A 217 8.46 -16.66 9.91
CA PHE A 217 7.09 -16.18 9.89
C PHE A 217 6.60 -15.86 8.48
N TRP A 218 7.46 -15.25 7.66
CA TRP A 218 7.17 -14.89 6.27
C TRP A 218 7.84 -15.86 5.28
N GLU A 219 7.14 -16.13 4.18
CA GLU A 219 7.79 -16.55 2.95
C GLU A 219 8.45 -15.33 2.30
N THR A 220 9.71 -15.49 1.86
CA THR A 220 10.45 -14.44 1.16
C THR A 220 10.60 -14.81 -0.31
N ASN A 221 10.23 -13.88 -1.20
CA ASN A 221 10.61 -13.95 -2.62
C ASN A 221 12.03 -13.41 -2.84
#